data_AF-A0A0Q6M092-F1
#
_entry.id   AF-A0A0Q6M092-F1
#
_cell.length_a   1.000
_cell.length_b   1.000
_cell.length_c   1.000
_cell.angle_alpha   90.00
_cell.angle_beta   90.00
_cell.angle_gamma   90.00
#
_symmetry.space_group_name_H-M   'P 1'
#
loop_
_entity.id
_entity.type
_entity.pdbx_description
1 polymer ?
#
loop_
_entity_poly.entity_id
_entity_poly.type
_entity_poly.pdbx_seq_one_letter_code
_entity_poly.pdbx_strand_id
1 'polypeptide(L)'
;MKRATFLLKLCYCLNLFGLLVPLALARLGSLPLFEDATTAAAALFSGLIALVLVLAGLYRIGLVVRLPGTLDAWPAVGLADALQRVGSAGLHAGAVVGLASLVAGPWLHAADALLAAQVLAMAGGIGLIGLVLFEFGRLMSFEQRARDELSPQRLRPSPAIEGHSSLDRRKH
;
A
#
# COMPACT_ATOMS: atom_id res chain seq x y z
N MET A 1 -4.05 -5.79 17.16
CA MET A 1 -3.53 -5.54 15.79
C MET A 1 -4.16 -6.52 14.84
N LYS A 2 -4.60 -6.07 13.65
CA LYS A 2 -5.14 -6.94 12.60
C LYS A 2 -3.99 -7.43 11.73
N ARG A 3 -3.70 -8.72 11.78
CA ARG A 3 -2.58 -9.32 11.03
C ARG A 3 -2.93 -9.44 9.55
N ALA A 4 -1.99 -9.08 8.68
CA ALA A 4 -2.14 -9.32 7.25
C ALA A 4 -2.05 -10.82 6.94
N THR A 5 -3.01 -11.33 6.15
CA THR A 5 -2.99 -12.72 5.68
C THR A 5 -1.84 -12.95 4.70
N PHE A 6 -1.39 -14.20 4.59
CA PHE A 6 -0.38 -14.58 3.60
C PHE A 6 -0.82 -14.23 2.17
N LEU A 7 -2.09 -14.50 1.85
CA LEU A 7 -2.67 -14.18 0.54
C LEU A 7 -2.59 -12.67 0.24
N LEU A 8 -2.93 -11.82 1.20
CA LEU A 8 -2.86 -10.37 1.02
C LEU A 8 -1.42 -9.89 0.77
N LYS A 9 -0.43 -10.47 1.47
CA LYS A 9 0.99 -10.20 1.23
C LYS A 9 1.40 -10.60 -0.17
N LEU A 10 0.99 -11.79 -0.62
CA LEU A 10 1.25 -12.27 -1.98
C LEU A 10 0.64 -11.33 -3.03
N CYS A 11 -0.64 -10.99 -2.90
CA CYS A 11 -1.30 -10.04 -3.80
C CYS A 11 -0.61 -8.68 -3.81
N TYR A 12 -0.25 -8.16 -2.63
CA TYR A 12 0.49 -6.90 -2.52
C TYR A 12 1.82 -6.96 -3.29
N CYS A 13 2.62 -8.01 -3.07
CA CYS A 13 3.89 -8.20 -3.77
C CYS A 13 3.71 -8.36 -5.28
N LEU A 14 2.68 -9.08 -5.73
CA LEU A 14 2.39 -9.26 -7.16
C LEU A 14 2.01 -7.95 -7.83
N ASN A 15 1.17 -7.12 -7.20
CA ASN A 15 0.82 -5.80 -7.74
C ASN A 15 2.05 -4.89 -7.80
N LEU A 16 2.87 -4.92 -6.75
CA LEU A 16 4.07 -4.09 -6.69
C LEU A 16 5.09 -4.54 -7.74
N PHE A 17 5.29 -5.85 -7.91
CA PHE A 17 6.13 -6.40 -8.98
C PHE A 17 5.59 -6.06 -10.37
N GLY A 18 4.26 -6.18 -10.57
CA GLY A 18 3.58 -5.82 -11.80
C GLY A 18 3.69 -4.33 -12.16
N LEU A 19 3.89 -3.46 -11.17
CA LEU A 19 4.24 -2.05 -11.38
C LEU A 19 5.72 -1.85 -11.74
N LEU A 20 6.61 -2.57 -11.05
CA LEU A 20 8.05 -2.40 -11.21
C LEU A 20 8.58 -2.91 -12.54
N VAL A 21 8.06 -4.04 -13.04
CA VAL A 21 8.56 -4.67 -14.27
C VAL A 21 8.37 -3.77 -15.50
N PRO A 22 7.17 -3.23 -15.79
CA PRO A 22 6.99 -2.31 -16.91
C PRO A 22 7.86 -1.05 -16.77
N LEU A 23 8.02 -0.53 -15.54
CA LEU A 23 8.86 0.64 -15.28
C LEU A 23 10.34 0.36 -15.59
N ALA A 24 10.85 -0.81 -15.22
CA ALA A 24 12.21 -1.23 -15.52
C ALA A 24 12.40 -1.48 -17.03
N LEU A 25 11.47 -2.19 -17.67
CA LEU A 25 11.52 -2.51 -19.10
C LEU A 25 11.43 -1.25 -19.97
N ALA A 26 10.55 -0.30 -19.62
CA ALA A 26 10.42 0.96 -20.34
C ALA A 26 11.71 1.80 -20.34
N ARG A 27 12.63 1.57 -19.39
CA ARG A 27 13.92 2.28 -19.29
C ARG A 27 15.09 1.51 -19.88
N LEU A 28 15.06 0.19 -19.83
CA LEU A 28 16.06 -0.68 -20.47
C LEU A 28 15.93 -0.69 -22.00
N GLY A 29 14.71 -0.54 -22.54
CA GLY A 29 14.44 -0.54 -23.97
C GLY A 29 14.68 0.80 -24.69
N SER A 30 14.90 1.89 -23.94
CA SER A 30 15.13 3.23 -24.50
C SER A 30 16.51 3.74 -24.10
N LEU A 31 17.55 3.40 -24.86
CA LEU A 31 18.78 4.18 -24.89
C LEU A 31 18.60 5.27 -25.95
N PRO A 32 18.19 6.49 -25.58
CA PRO A 32 18.06 7.57 -26.55
C PRO A 32 19.41 7.88 -27.22
N LEU A 33 19.39 7.97 -28.55
CA LEU A 33 20.36 8.80 -29.26
C LEU A 33 20.03 10.25 -28.88
N PHE A 34 20.90 10.87 -28.10
CA PHE A 34 20.68 12.23 -27.64
C PHE A 34 21.14 13.22 -28.71
N GLU A 35 20.19 13.92 -29.32
CA GLU A 35 20.49 15.01 -30.27
C GLU A 35 20.77 16.34 -29.55
N ASP A 36 20.21 16.55 -28.34
CA ASP A 36 20.33 17.80 -27.57
C ASP A 36 20.57 17.58 -26.06
N ALA A 37 21.25 18.54 -25.42
CA ALA A 37 21.58 18.47 -23.98
C ALA A 37 20.35 18.48 -23.05
N THR A 38 19.25 19.12 -23.47
CA THR A 38 18.00 19.21 -22.69
C THR A 38 17.25 17.87 -22.67
N THR A 39 17.21 17.16 -23.79
CA THR A 39 16.60 15.82 -23.88
C THR A 39 17.46 14.79 -23.13
N ALA A 40 18.79 14.95 -23.15
CA ALA A 40 19.70 14.18 -22.32
C ALA A 40 19.45 14.36 -20.82
N ALA A 41 19.33 15.60 -20.34
CA ALA A 41 19.04 15.89 -18.95
C ALA A 41 17.69 15.32 -18.48
N ALA A 42 16.64 15.46 -19.30
CA ALA A 42 15.31 14.93 -18.98
C ALA A 42 15.29 13.39 -18.93
N ALA A 43 15.98 12.72 -19.85
CA ALA A 43 16.10 11.27 -19.86
C ALA A 43 16.88 10.76 -18.64
N LEU A 44 18.00 11.40 -18.27
CA LEU A 44 18.77 11.06 -17.08
C LEU A 44 17.94 11.24 -15.80
N PHE A 45 17.24 12.37 -15.67
CA PHE A 45 16.41 12.63 -14.49
C PHE A 45 15.24 11.65 -14.37
N SER A 46 14.55 11.37 -15.48
CA SER A 46 13.44 10.41 -15.49
C SER A 46 13.92 8.96 -15.29
N GLY A 47 15.11 8.61 -15.79
CA GLY A 47 15.78 7.35 -15.50
C GLY A 47 16.16 7.21 -14.02
N LEU A 48 16.67 8.28 -13.40
CA LEU A 48 16.99 8.31 -11.98
C LEU A 48 15.74 8.12 -11.12
N ILE A 49 14.64 8.82 -11.43
CA ILE A 49 13.36 8.64 -10.74
C ILE A 49 12.89 7.18 -10.85
N ALA A 50 12.91 6.62 -12.06
CA ALA A 50 12.50 5.24 -12.27
C ALA A 50 13.38 4.27 -11.46
N LEU A 51 14.70 4.47 -11.43
CA LEU A 51 15.62 3.68 -10.63
C LEU A 51 15.29 3.76 -9.13
N VAL A 52 15.06 4.96 -8.61
CA VAL A 52 14.67 5.17 -7.20
C VAL A 52 13.37 4.44 -6.89
N LEU A 53 12.37 4.53 -7.76
CA LEU A 53 11.09 3.84 -7.59
C LEU A 53 11.25 2.31 -7.63
N VAL A 54 12.08 1.78 -8.54
CA VAL A 54 12.40 0.35 -8.60
C VAL A 54 13.08 -0.13 -7.33
N LEU A 55 14.11 0.58 -6.87
CA LEU A 55 14.82 0.24 -5.64
C LEU A 55 13.90 0.32 -4.42
N ALA A 56 13.09 1.37 -4.31
CA ALA A 56 12.11 1.52 -3.23
C ALA A 56 11.07 0.40 -3.22
N GLY A 57 10.58 0.01 -4.40
CA GLY A 57 9.63 -1.08 -4.52
C GLY A 57 10.23 -2.45 -4.19
N LEU A 58 11.44 -2.75 -4.67
CA LEU A 58 12.16 -3.98 -4.33
C LEU A 58 12.46 -4.05 -2.82
N TYR A 59 12.90 -2.93 -2.24
CA TYR A 59 13.08 -2.79 -0.80
C TYR A 59 11.77 -3.08 -0.05
N ARG A 60 10.65 -2.53 -0.52
CA ARG A 60 9.33 -2.77 0.08
C ARG A 60 8.92 -4.23 0.02
N ILE A 61 9.09 -4.90 -1.12
CA ILE A 61 8.84 -6.34 -1.27
C ILE A 61 9.72 -7.12 -0.28
N GLY A 62 11.02 -6.78 -0.20
CA GLY A 62 11.96 -7.38 0.74
C GLY A 62 11.49 -7.26 2.19
N LEU A 63 10.98 -6.10 2.61
CA LEU A 63 10.39 -5.91 3.93
C LEU A 63 9.16 -6.80 4.14
N VAL A 64 8.21 -6.80 3.20
CA VAL A 64 6.97 -7.59 3.32
C VAL A 64 7.24 -9.09 3.45
N VAL A 65 8.26 -9.60 2.75
CA VAL A 65 8.66 -11.01 2.78
C VAL A 65 9.40 -11.35 4.07
N ARG A 66 10.31 -10.48 4.53
CA ARG A 66 11.18 -10.77 5.69
C ARG A 66 10.53 -10.48 7.04
N LEU A 67 9.67 -9.47 7.10
CA LEU A 67 9.11 -8.98 8.35
C LEU A 67 7.61 -9.28 8.42
N PRO A 68 7.16 -10.14 9.36
CA PRO A 68 5.79 -10.63 9.37
C PRO A 68 4.75 -9.52 9.64
N GLY A 69 5.13 -8.46 10.36
CA GLY A 69 4.23 -7.36 10.71
C GLY A 69 4.18 -6.21 9.70
N THR A 70 4.90 -6.29 8.57
CA THR A 70 5.05 -5.13 7.66
C THR A 70 3.75 -4.62 7.10
N LEU A 71 2.72 -5.46 6.92
CA LEU A 71 1.41 -5.05 6.40
C LEU A 71 0.31 -5.05 7.48
N ASP A 72 0.67 -5.20 8.75
CA ASP A 72 -0.31 -5.20 9.83
C ASP A 72 -0.94 -3.81 9.97
N ALA A 73 -2.23 -3.80 10.29
CA ALA A 73 -3.02 -2.58 10.48
C ALA A 73 -3.55 -2.51 11.91
N TRP A 74 -3.75 -1.29 12.41
CA TRP A 74 -4.47 -1.12 13.66
C TRP A 74 -5.98 -1.32 13.41
N PRO A 75 -6.73 -1.93 14.35
CA PRO A 75 -8.18 -1.97 14.25
C PRO A 75 -8.71 -0.54 14.24
N ALA A 76 -9.29 -0.13 13.12
CA ALA A 76 -9.90 1.18 12.91
C ALA A 76 -11.37 1.01 12.54
N VAL A 77 -12.14 2.08 12.69
CA VAL A 77 -13.56 2.13 12.32
C VAL A 77 -13.78 3.35 11.40
N GLY A 78 -14.78 3.27 10.53
CA GLY A 78 -15.12 4.37 9.60
C GLY A 78 -14.23 4.40 8.36
N LEU A 79 -13.75 5.58 7.98
CA LEU A 79 -13.06 5.81 6.71
C LEU A 79 -11.80 4.95 6.54
N ALA A 80 -10.96 4.85 7.57
CA ALA A 80 -9.70 4.09 7.49
C ALA A 80 -9.95 2.60 7.20
N ASP A 81 -10.96 1.99 7.83
CA ASP A 81 -11.34 0.60 7.57
C ASP A 81 -11.98 0.42 6.19
N ALA A 82 -12.82 1.36 5.76
CA ALA A 82 -13.40 1.33 4.41
C ALA A 82 -12.30 1.36 3.33
N LEU A 83 -11.30 2.25 3.47
CA LEU A 83 -10.18 2.35 2.53
C LEU A 83 -9.31 1.09 2.54
N GLN A 84 -9.05 0.49 3.71
CA GLN A 84 -8.32 -0.78 3.79
C GLN A 84 -9.08 -1.94 3.13
N ARG A 85 -10.41 -2.01 3.29
CA ARG A 85 -11.23 -3.06 2.66
C ARG A 85 -11.28 -2.90 1.15
N VAL A 86 -11.56 -1.70 0.66
CA VAL A 86 -11.57 -1.40 -0.78
C VAL A 86 -10.18 -1.59 -1.37
N GLY A 87 -9.14 -1.12 -0.69
CA GLY A 87 -7.75 -1.32 -1.08
C GLY A 87 -7.38 -2.80 -1.16
N SER A 88 -7.74 -3.59 -0.15
CA SER A 88 -7.55 -5.05 -0.15
C SER A 88 -8.28 -5.71 -1.31
N ALA A 89 -9.54 -5.34 -1.58
CA ALA A 89 -10.27 -5.87 -2.73
C ALA A 89 -9.58 -5.51 -4.06
N GLY A 90 -9.12 -4.27 -4.20
CA GLY A 90 -8.35 -3.80 -5.34
C GLY A 90 -7.03 -4.57 -5.54
N LEU A 91 -6.32 -4.90 -4.46
CA LEU A 91 -5.11 -5.73 -4.51
C LEU A 91 -5.40 -7.15 -5.03
N HIS A 92 -6.50 -7.77 -4.59
CA HIS A 92 -6.87 -9.10 -5.08
C HIS A 92 -7.25 -9.04 -6.55
N ALA A 93 -8.11 -8.09 -6.93
CA ALA A 93 -8.50 -7.89 -8.32
C ALA A 93 -7.29 -7.60 -9.23
N GLY A 94 -6.40 -6.70 -8.80
CA GLY A 94 -5.18 -6.37 -9.53
C GLY A 94 -4.20 -7.54 -9.67
N ALA A 95 -4.08 -8.38 -8.64
CA ALA A 95 -3.26 -9.59 -8.73
C ALA A 95 -3.84 -10.61 -9.72
N VAL A 96 -5.17 -10.80 -9.71
CA VAL A 96 -5.85 -11.68 -10.68
C VAL A 96 -5.68 -11.16 -12.10
N VAL A 97 -5.92 -9.86 -12.32
CA VAL A 97 -5.71 -9.21 -13.62
C VAL A 97 -4.26 -9.34 -14.06
N GLY A 98 -3.29 -9.04 -13.19
CA GLY A 98 -1.86 -9.12 -13.51
C GLY A 98 -1.43 -10.52 -13.91
N LEU A 99 -1.91 -11.55 -13.20
CA LEU A 99 -1.67 -12.95 -13.57
C LEU A 99 -2.35 -13.31 -14.90
N ALA A 100 -3.59 -12.89 -15.10
CA ALA A 100 -4.29 -13.09 -16.36
C ALA A 100 -3.54 -12.43 -17.53
N SER A 101 -2.98 -11.23 -17.32
CA SER A 101 -2.15 -10.52 -18.30
C SER A 101 -0.88 -11.28 -18.65
N LEU A 102 -0.20 -11.85 -17.66
CA LEU A 102 1.01 -12.65 -17.87
C LEU A 102 0.71 -13.93 -18.65
N VAL A 103 -0.42 -14.58 -18.38
CA VAL A 103 -0.85 -15.80 -19.07
C VAL A 103 -1.35 -15.51 -20.47
N ALA A 104 -2.09 -14.42 -20.67
CA ALA A 104 -2.67 -14.05 -21.96
C ALA A 104 -1.64 -13.39 -22.91
N GLY A 105 -0.63 -12.69 -22.37
CA GLY A 105 0.38 -11.95 -23.14
C GLY A 105 1.02 -12.72 -24.30
N PRO A 106 1.50 -13.96 -24.10
CA PRO A 106 2.10 -14.79 -25.16
C PRO A 106 1.14 -15.15 -26.30
N TRP A 107 -0.18 -15.08 -26.09
CA TRP A 107 -1.20 -15.48 -27.05
C TRP A 107 -1.81 -14.28 -27.79
N LEU A 108 -1.46 -13.06 -27.39
CA LEU A 108 -1.92 -11.80 -27.98
C LEU A 108 -1.05 -11.44 -29.19
N HIS A 109 -1.26 -12.13 -30.31
CA HIS A 109 -0.59 -11.89 -31.60
C HIS A 109 -1.61 -11.52 -32.69
N ALA A 110 -2.14 -10.29 -32.71
CA ALA A 110 -2.94 -9.72 -33.82
C ALA A 110 -3.25 -8.22 -33.59
N ALA A 111 -3.81 -7.52 -34.58
CA ALA A 111 -4.28 -6.13 -34.43
C ALA A 111 -5.36 -5.96 -33.33
N ASP A 112 -6.14 -7.01 -33.04
CA ASP A 112 -7.09 -7.05 -31.90
C ASP A 112 -6.41 -7.13 -30.53
N ALA A 113 -5.10 -7.43 -30.48
CA ALA A 113 -4.33 -7.45 -29.25
C ALA A 113 -4.11 -6.07 -28.66
N LEU A 114 -4.20 -4.99 -29.46
CA LEU A 114 -3.98 -3.63 -28.96
C LEU A 114 -5.09 -3.20 -28.00
N LEU A 115 -6.35 -3.48 -28.33
CA LEU A 115 -7.49 -3.18 -27.45
C LEU A 115 -7.43 -4.03 -26.19
N ALA A 116 -7.14 -5.32 -26.33
CA ALA A 116 -6.95 -6.22 -25.19
C ALA A 116 -5.80 -5.75 -24.27
N ALA A 117 -4.68 -5.32 -24.84
CA ALA A 117 -3.54 -4.78 -24.09
C ALA A 117 -3.90 -3.47 -23.36
N GLN A 118 -4.66 -2.56 -23.98
CA GLN A 118 -5.14 -1.34 -23.30
C GLN A 118 -6.09 -1.65 -22.15
N VAL A 119 -7.03 -2.57 -22.35
CA VAL A 119 -7.96 -2.99 -21.29
C VAL A 119 -7.20 -3.66 -20.14
N LEU A 120 -6.22 -4.51 -20.44
CA LEU A 120 -5.34 -5.11 -19.43
C LEU A 120 -4.51 -4.05 -18.69
N ALA A 121 -3.99 -3.05 -19.39
CA ALA A 121 -3.23 -1.95 -18.78
C ALA A 121 -4.12 -1.09 -17.86
N MET A 122 -5.33 -0.76 -18.30
CA MET A 122 -6.32 -0.05 -17.47
C MET A 122 -6.74 -0.88 -16.26
N ALA A 123 -6.95 -2.18 -16.44
CA ALA A 123 -7.29 -3.10 -15.37
C ALA A 123 -6.13 -3.28 -14.38
N GLY A 124 -4.87 -3.20 -14.83
CA GLY A 124 -3.70 -3.13 -13.97
C GLY A 124 -3.70 -1.90 -13.04
N GLY A 125 -4.32 -0.80 -13.48
CA GLY A 125 -4.54 0.39 -12.65
C GLY A 125 -5.36 0.13 -11.39
N ILE A 126 -6.25 -0.87 -11.41
CA ILE A 126 -7.05 -1.28 -10.25
C ILE A 126 -6.14 -1.74 -9.10
N GLY A 127 -5.09 -2.50 -9.44
CA GLY A 127 -4.09 -2.96 -8.48
C GLY A 127 -3.32 -1.83 -7.83
N LEU A 128 -2.96 -0.81 -8.62
CA LEU A 128 -2.26 0.37 -8.15
C LEU A 128 -3.14 1.25 -7.24
N ILE A 129 -4.39 1.47 -7.63
CA ILE A 129 -5.37 2.15 -6.77
C ILE A 129 -5.55 1.36 -5.47
N GLY A 130 -5.65 0.03 -5.56
CA GLY A 130 -5.72 -0.87 -4.42
C GLY A 130 -4.54 -0.71 -3.45
N LEU A 131 -3.31 -0.68 -3.98
CA LEU A 131 -2.08 -0.41 -3.21
C LEU A 131 -2.16 0.90 -2.43
N VAL A 132 -2.52 2.00 -3.12
CA VAL A 132 -2.59 3.34 -2.52
C VAL A 132 -3.66 3.41 -1.43
N LEU A 133 -4.88 2.94 -1.72
CA LEU A 133 -5.99 2.97 -0.76
C LEU A 133 -5.68 2.11 0.47
N PHE A 134 -5.08 0.93 0.27
CA PHE A 134 -4.70 0.05 1.35
C PHE A 134 -3.64 0.68 2.27
N GLU A 135 -2.56 1.21 1.70
CA GLU A 135 -1.48 1.86 2.47
C GLU A 135 -1.98 3.10 3.19
N PHE A 136 -2.77 3.94 2.51
CA PHE A 136 -3.32 5.15 3.10
C PHE A 136 -4.31 4.84 4.24
N GLY A 137 -5.22 3.89 4.03
CA GLY A 137 -6.13 3.42 5.08
C GLY A 137 -5.38 2.83 6.27
N ARG A 138 -4.26 2.13 6.02
CA ARG A 138 -3.40 1.60 7.08
C ARG A 138 -2.70 2.71 7.87
N LEU A 139 -2.11 3.70 7.20
CA LEU A 139 -1.48 4.85 7.87
C LEU A 139 -2.50 5.61 8.72
N MET A 140 -3.70 5.89 8.18
CA MET A 140 -4.77 6.52 8.94
C MET A 140 -5.17 5.72 10.19
N SER A 141 -5.16 4.38 10.14
CA SER A 141 -5.47 3.58 11.33
C SER A 141 -4.44 3.76 12.46
N PHE A 142 -3.16 3.95 12.11
CA PHE A 142 -2.11 4.25 13.08
C PHE A 142 -2.21 5.69 13.59
N GLU A 143 -2.53 6.65 12.73
CA GLU A 143 -2.76 8.03 13.16
C GLU A 143 -3.95 8.16 14.10
N GLN A 144 -5.07 7.48 13.81
CA GLN A 144 -6.22 7.43 14.71
C GLN A 144 -5.82 6.87 16.08
N ARG A 145 -5.06 5.77 16.10
CA ARG A 145 -4.56 5.18 17.34
C ARG A 145 -3.67 6.15 18.12
N ALA A 146 -2.73 6.80 17.45
CA ALA A 146 -1.84 7.77 18.08
C ALA A 146 -2.63 8.94 18.69
N ARG A 147 -3.65 9.44 17.98
CA ARG A 147 -4.55 10.49 18.50
C ARG A 147 -5.35 10.03 19.72
N ASP A 148 -5.85 8.80 19.72
CA ASP A 148 -6.59 8.24 20.85
C ASP A 148 -5.72 8.07 22.10
N GLU A 149 -4.47 7.64 21.92
CA GLU A 149 -3.48 7.48 23.00
C GLU A 149 -3.01 8.82 23.57
N LEU A 150 -2.83 9.83 22.70
CA LEU A 150 -2.43 11.19 23.09
C LEU A 150 -3.61 12.05 23.55
N SER A 151 -4.85 11.54 23.49
CA SER A 151 -6.03 12.31 23.91
C SER A 151 -5.99 12.57 25.43
N PRO A 152 -6.13 13.83 25.88
CA PRO A 152 -6.01 14.20 27.29
C PRO A 152 -7.08 13.57 28.21
N GLN A 153 -8.10 12.91 27.65
CA GLN A 153 -9.10 12.18 28.43
C GLN A 153 -8.57 10.91 29.10
N ARG A 154 -7.50 10.28 28.58
CA ARG A 154 -6.83 9.13 29.23
C ARG A 154 -5.73 9.53 30.23
N LEU A 155 -5.23 10.76 30.13
CA LEU A 155 -4.23 11.32 31.04
C LEU A 155 -4.85 11.99 32.27
N ARG A 156 -6.19 12.15 32.32
CA ARG A 156 -6.86 12.51 33.56
C ARG A 156 -6.89 11.27 34.46
N PRO A 157 -6.25 11.30 35.65
CA PRO A 157 -6.58 10.31 36.67
C PRO A 157 -8.09 10.38 36.90
N SER A 158 -8.74 9.21 36.91
CA SER A 158 -10.16 9.10 37.24
C SER A 158 -10.44 9.93 38.50
N PRO A 159 -11.31 10.96 38.47
CA PRO A 159 -11.72 11.66 39.67
C PRO A 159 -12.79 10.82 40.37
N ALA A 160 -12.44 9.61 40.82
CA ALA A 160 -13.32 8.77 41.62
C ALA A 160 -12.53 7.60 42.24
N ILE A 161 -11.62 7.89 43.16
CA ILE A 161 -11.46 7.04 44.35
C ILE A 161 -11.66 7.97 45.55
N GLU A 162 -12.94 8.10 45.92
CA GLU A 162 -13.41 8.14 47.30
C GLU A 162 -12.82 9.23 48.20
N GLY A 163 -13.27 10.46 47.97
CA GLY A 163 -13.52 11.37 49.07
C GLY A 163 -14.88 11.07 49.70
N HIS A 164 -14.93 10.19 50.70
CA HIS A 164 -15.89 10.30 51.80
C HIS A 164 -15.29 9.74 53.09
N SER A 165 -14.40 10.55 53.68
CA SER A 165 -14.25 10.60 55.13
C SER A 165 -15.56 11.08 55.76
N SER A 166 -16.20 10.26 56.60
CA SER A 166 -16.91 10.65 57.84
C SER A 166 -17.84 9.52 58.28
N LEU A 167 -17.56 8.98 59.46
CA LEU A 167 -18.42 8.24 60.40
C LEU A 167 -17.42 7.62 61.39
N ASP A 168 -16.80 8.41 62.26
CA ASP A 168 -17.36 8.73 63.58
C ASP A 168 -18.39 7.69 64.05
N ARG A 169 -17.90 6.62 64.69
CA ARG A 169 -18.68 5.85 65.66
C ARG A 169 -17.81 5.51 66.86
N ARG A 170 -17.67 6.50 67.76
CA ARG A 170 -17.38 6.26 69.17
C ARG A 170 -18.41 5.28 69.77
N LYS A 171 -17.95 4.58 70.81
CA LYS A 171 -18.69 3.77 71.82
C LYS A 171 -19.01 2.34 71.38
N HIS A 172 -18.23 1.36 71.85
CA HIS A 172 -18.40 0.70 73.14
C HIS A 172 -17.12 -0.01 73.56
#